data_AF-A0A3M0ZEN4-F1
#
_entry.id   AF-A0A3M0ZEN4-F1
#
_cell.length_a   1.000
_cell.length_b   1.000
_cell.length_c   1.000
_cell.angle_alpha   90.00
_cell.angle_beta   90.00
_cell.angle_gamma   90.00
#
_symmetry.space_group_name_H-M   'P 1'
#
loop_
_entity.id
_entity.type
_entity.pdbx_description
1 polymer ?
#
loop_
_entity_poly.entity_id
_entity_poly.type
_entity_poly.pdbx_seq_one_letter_code
_entity_poly.pdbx_strand_id
1 'polypeptide(L)' 'MKIKTVSLFQHQTGRFLFVRILTEDGIEGWGECSPMQIPILVTILQSAIIPRVIGLEVCECQVLEQRIENELY' A
#
# COMPACT_ATOMS: atom_id res chain seq x y z
N MET A 1 -15.33 -4.59 5.49
CA MET A 1 -14.84 -4.48 4.11
C MET A 1 -13.35 -4.74 4.09
N LYS A 2 -12.94 -5.86 3.49
CA LYS A 2 -11.55 -6.30 3.45
C LYS A 2 -10.83 -5.91 2.17
N ILE A 3 -9.54 -5.68 2.28
CA ILE A 3 -8.67 -5.43 1.14
C ILE A 3 -8.44 -6.74 0.38
N LYS A 4 -8.80 -6.75 -0.90
CA LYS A 4 -8.64 -7.92 -1.78
C LYS A 4 -7.35 -7.85 -2.58
N THR A 5 -7.01 -6.68 -3.10
CA THR A 5 -5.82 -6.48 -3.95
C THR A 5 -5.25 -5.09 -3.75
N VAL A 6 -3.92 -5.01 -3.81
CA VAL A 6 -3.16 -3.76 -3.89
C VAL A 6 -2.35 -3.76 -5.18
N SER A 7 -2.49 -2.73 -6.00
CA SER A 7 -1.77 -2.57 -7.27
C SER A 7 -0.89 -1.33 -7.23
N LEU A 8 0.29 -1.44 -7.83
CA LEU A 8 1.28 -0.37 -7.91
C LEU A 8 1.38 0.13 -9.35
N PHE A 9 1.33 1.45 -9.54
CA PHE A 9 1.43 2.09 -10.85
C PHE A 9 2.54 3.12 -10.83
N GLN A 10 3.65 2.81 -11.47
CA GLN A 10 4.72 3.78 -11.68
C GLN A 10 4.36 4.68 -12.87
N HIS A 11 4.35 5.99 -12.67
CA HIS A 11 4.14 6.96 -13.75
C HIS A 11 5.30 6.91 -14.74
N GLN A 12 5.04 7.19 -16.02
CA GLN A 12 6.03 7.09 -17.11
C GLN A 12 7.30 7.92 -16.87
N THR A 13 7.17 9.06 -16.17
CA THR A 13 8.32 9.90 -15.81
C THR A 13 9.20 9.31 -14.71
N GLY A 14 8.81 8.19 -14.10
CA GLY A 14 9.49 7.55 -12.96
C GLY A 14 9.46 8.35 -11.66
N ARG A 15 8.74 9.48 -11.64
CA ARG A 15 8.69 10.41 -10.51
C ARG A 15 7.59 10.10 -9.51
N PHE A 16 6.53 9.44 -9.96
CA PHE A 16 5.35 9.18 -9.15
C PHE A 16 5.08 7.68 -9.09
N LEU A 17 4.63 7.24 -7.92
CA LEU A 17 4.15 5.90 -7.68
C LEU A 17 2.76 6.00 -7.07
N PHE A 18 1.78 5.50 -7.81
CA PHE A 18 0.41 5.42 -7.32
C PHE A 18 0.12 4.02 -6.79
N VAL A 19 -0.74 3.97 -5.78
CA VAL A 19 -1.23 2.74 -5.18
C VAL A 19 -2.75 2.72 -5.35
N ARG A 20 -3.28 1.59 -5.80
CA ARG A 20 -4.72 1.32 -5.84
C ARG A 20 -5.04 0.17 -4.92
N ILE A 21 -6.04 0.36 -4.07
CA ILE A 21 -6.60 -0.67 -3.20
C ILE A 21 -7.98 -1.01 -3.74
N LEU A 22 -8.26 -2.30 -3.91
CA LEU A 22 -9.58 -2.82 -4.27
C LEU A 22 -10.03 -3.78 -3.17
N THR A 23 -11.26 -3.62 -2.72
CA THR A 23 -11.85 -4.44 -1.66
C THR A 23 -12.67 -5.61 -2.22
N GLU A 24 -13.05 -6.55 -1.35
CA GLU A 24 -13.90 -7.67 -1.75
C GLU A 24 -15.27 -7.22 -2.28
N ASP A 25 -15.76 -6.08 -1.80
CA ASP A 25 -17.04 -5.47 -2.17
C ASP A 25 -16.97 -4.61 -3.45
N GLY A 26 -15.81 -4.56 -4.11
CA GLY A 26 -15.61 -3.80 -5.35
C GLY A 26 -15.35 -2.30 -5.14
N ILE A 27 -15.14 -1.85 -3.90
CA ILE A 27 -14.82 -0.44 -3.60
C ILE A 27 -13.32 -0.21 -3.82
N GLU A 28 -13.01 0.96 -4.36
CA GLU A 28 -11.64 1.33 -4.73
C GLU A 28 -11.17 2.60 -4.03
N GLY A 29 -9.90 2.61 -3.65
CA GLY A 29 -9.19 3.77 -3.12
C GLY A 29 -7.86 3.95 -3.85
N TRP A 30 -7.48 5.20 -4.07
CA TRP A 30 -6.23 5.57 -4.71
C TRP A 30 -5.39 6.42 -3.76
N GLY A 31 -4.07 6.21 -3.81
CA GLY A 31 -3.09 7.00 -3.06
C GLY A 31 -1.82 7.20 -3.87
N GLU A 32 -1.01 8.15 -3.43
CA GLU A 32 0.30 8.44 -4.00
C GLU A 32 1.37 8.22 -2.92
N CYS A 33 2.47 7.56 -3.29
CA CYS A 33 3.64 7.49 -2.43
C CYS A 33 4.53 8.71 -2.66
N SER A 34 5.16 9.19 -1.58
CA SER A 34 6.19 10.23 -1.67
C SER A 34 7.22 9.90 -2.76
N PRO A 35 7.61 10.88 -3.61
CA PRO A 35 8.38 10.64 -4.83
C PRO A 35 9.88 10.44 -4.53
N MET A 36 10.23 9.42 -3.77
CA MET A 36 11.61 9.15 -3.33
C MET A 36 11.99 7.70 -3.63
N GLN A 37 13.07 7.51 -4.39
CA GLN A 37 13.65 6.19 -4.66
C GLN A 37 12.60 5.13 -5.08
N ILE A 38 11.77 5.47 -6.08
CA ILE A 38 10.62 4.64 -6.51
C ILE A 38 10.93 3.13 -6.64
N PRO A 39 12.06 2.69 -7.24
CA PRO A 39 12.37 1.26 -7.33
C PRO A 39 12.49 0.56 -5.97
N ILE A 40 13.05 1.26 -4.98
CA ILE A 40 13.18 0.77 -3.61
C ILE A 40 11.81 0.73 -2.94
N LEU A 41 11.00 1.79 -3.09
CA LEU A 41 9.63 1.81 -2.57
C LEU A 41 8.77 0.67 -3.12
N VAL A 42 8.82 0.42 -4.43
CA VAL A 42 8.10 -0.71 -5.06
C VAL A 42 8.52 -2.03 -4.43
N THR A 43 9.83 -2.23 -4.24
CA THR A 43 10.37 -3.45 -3.62
C THR A 43 9.87 -3.62 -2.19
N ILE A 44 9.92 -2.55 -1.38
CA ILE A 44 9.43 -2.57 0.01
C ILE A 44 7.92 -2.85 0.06
N LEU A 45 7.14 -2.16 -0.77
CA LEU A 45 5.69 -2.34 -0.83
C LEU A 45 5.33 -3.78 -1.20
N GLN A 46 5.96 -4.35 -2.23
CA GLN A 46 5.69 -5.71 -2.68
C GLN A 46 6.13 -6.78 -1.67
N SER A 47 7.30 -6.61 -1.04
CA SER A 47 7.90 -7.65 -0.20
C SER A 47 7.45 -7.61 1.26
N ALA A 48 7.25 -6.41 1.82
CA ALA A 48 7.03 -6.22 3.25
C ALA A 48 5.61 -5.74 3.59
N ILE A 49 5.06 -4.80 2.82
CA ILE A 49 3.81 -4.12 3.18
C ILE A 49 2.60 -4.89 2.65
N ILE A 50 2.47 -5.00 1.32
CA ILE A 50 1.29 -5.59 0.66
C ILE A 50 0.88 -6.95 1.26
N PRO A 51 1.78 -7.92 1.49
CA PRO A 51 1.41 -9.20 2.07
C PRO A 51 0.73 -9.11 3.45
N ARG A 52 0.99 -8.03 4.20
CA ARG A 52 0.41 -7.78 5.53
C ARG A 52 -0.90 -7.02 5.48
N VAL A 53 -1.22 -6.35 4.37
CA VAL A 53 -2.44 -5.53 4.23
C VAL A 53 -3.58 -6.29 3.55
N ILE A 54 -3.27 -7.26 2.68
CA ILE A 54 -4.30 -8.11 2.06
C ILE A 54 -5.08 -8.86 3.14
N GLY A 55 -6.42 -8.81 3.05
CA GLY A 55 -7.33 -9.47 3.98
C GLY A 55 -7.68 -8.66 5.23
N LEU A 56 -7.04 -7.53 5.48
CA LEU A 56 -7.38 -6.64 6.59
C LEU A 56 -8.60 -5.78 6.31
N GLU A 57 -9.29 -5.40 7.38
CA GLU A 57 -10.38 -4.43 7.31
C GLU A 57 -9.83 -3.03 7.00
N VAL A 58 -10.48 -2.29 6.11
CA VAL A 58 -9.99 -0.95 5.68
C VAL A 58 -9.88 0.03 6.86
N CYS A 59 -10.75 -0.09 7.87
CA CYS A 59 -10.67 0.74 9.08
C CYS A 59 -9.52 0.36 10.03
N GLU A 60 -8.92 -0.82 9.87
CA GLU A 60 -7.76 -1.25 10.64
C GLU A 60 -6.44 -0.71 10.05
N CYS A 61 -6.45 -0.04 8.90
CA CYS A 61 -5.24 0.54 8.30
C CYS A 61 -4.54 1.57 9.21
N GLN A 62 -5.28 2.31 10.04
CA GLN A 62 -4.68 3.21 11.04
C GLN A 62 -3.97 2.44 12.15
N VAL A 63 -4.50 1.28 12.53
CA VAL A 63 -3.86 0.37 13.49
C VAL A 63 -2.63 -0.30 12.84
N LEU A 64 -2.63 -0.49 11.53
CA LEU A 64 -1.49 -1.02 10.78
C LEU A 64 -0.31 -0.07 10.81
N GLU A 65 -0.51 1.24 10.59
CA GLU A 65 0.56 2.25 10.72
C GLU A 65 1.24 2.11 12.08
N GLN A 66 0.45 2.07 13.16
CA GLN A 66 0.97 1.98 14.51
C GLN A 66 1.69 0.65 14.80
N ARG A 67 1.25 -0.46 14.20
CA ARG A 67 1.95 -1.76 14.31
C ARG A 67 3.29 -1.76 13.56
N ILE A 68 3.32 -1.19 12.36
CA ILE A 68 4.56 -1.08 11.57
C ILE A 68 5.56 -0.19 12.29
N GLU A 69 5.12 0.94 12.87
CA GLU A 69 5.99 1.81 13.67
C GLU A 69 6.58 1.05 14.87
N ASN A 70 5.77 0.29 15.62
CA ASN A 70 6.24 -0.47 16.78
C ASN A 70 7.17 -1.65 16.45
N GLU A 71 7.22 -2.12 15.20
CA GLU A 71 8.17 -3.16 14.76
C GLU A 71 9.52 -2.58 14.32
N LEU A 72 9.58 -1.26 14.07
CA LEU A 72 10.78 -0.57 13.58
C LEU A 72 11.56 0.16 14.70
N TYR A 73 11.00 0.25 15.91
CA TYR A 73 11.57 0.88 17.10
C TYR A 73 11.60 -0.10 18.28
#